data_AF-A0A0N4ZLY9-F1
#
_entry.id   AF-A0A0N4ZLY9-F1
#
_cell.length_a   1.000
_cell.length_b   1.000
_cell.length_c   1.000
_cell.angle_alpha   90.00
_cell.angle_beta   90.00
_cell.angle_gamma   90.00
#
_symmetry.space_group_name_H-M   'P 1'
#
loop_
_entity.id
_entity.type
_entity.pdbx_description
1 polymer ?
#
loop_
_entity_poly.entity_id
_entity_poly.type
_entity_poly.pdbx_seq_one_letter_code
_entity_poly.pdbx_strand_id
1 'polypeptide(L)'
;MNLNLITIFLIIFLLKNQLTEEKYCAALVSIDMNVTLECGGRSDCANKVELGLIYNRNDQREWQTKTPTNNNVYFKGDYATSMFSSFSVTVTAKRPCEQSSFAGSDCNLIYPVNVNDTCLACTLNAPKCNITINMRSRDDE
;
A
#
# COMPACT_ATOMS: atom_id res chain seq x y z
N MET A 1 26.29 -13.94 -37.05
CA MET A 1 26.11 -13.38 -35.70
C MET A 1 24.79 -13.93 -35.14
N ASN A 2 24.82 -15.14 -34.58
CA ASN A 2 23.64 -15.79 -34.01
C ASN A 2 23.48 -15.31 -32.57
N LEU A 3 22.79 -14.19 -32.38
CA LEU A 3 22.33 -13.78 -31.05
C LEU A 3 21.26 -14.81 -30.63
N ASN A 4 21.65 -15.73 -29.76
CA ASN A 4 20.83 -16.83 -29.27
C ASN A 4 19.47 -16.30 -28.77
N LEU A 5 18.36 -16.79 -29.35
CA LEU A 5 16.99 -16.48 -28.89
C LEU A 5 16.85 -16.68 -27.37
N ILE A 6 17.57 -17.66 -26.82
CA ILE A 6 17.62 -17.97 -25.39
C ILE A 6 18.09 -16.75 -24.57
N THR A 7 19.07 -15.99 -25.06
CA THR A 7 19.61 -14.81 -24.39
C THR A 7 18.60 -13.66 -24.36
N ILE A 8 17.82 -13.50 -25.43
CA ILE A 8 16.73 -12.51 -25.49
C ILE A 8 15.60 -12.87 -24.52
N PHE A 9 15.20 -14.15 -24.48
CA PHE A 9 14.19 -14.63 -23.52
C PHE A 9 14.63 -14.47 -22.06
N LEU A 10 15.91 -14.75 -21.75
CA LEU A 10 16.48 -14.54 -20.42
C LEU A 10 16.49 -13.06 -20.04
N ILE A 11 16.83 -12.15 -20.97
CA ILE A 11 16.80 -10.70 -20.70
C ILE A 11 15.37 -10.22 -20.45
N ILE A 12 14.37 -10.69 -21.22
CA ILE A 12 12.95 -10.36 -20.98
C ILE A 12 12.46 -10.92 -19.63
N PHE A 13 12.86 -12.14 -19.28
CA PHE A 13 12.50 -12.78 -18.01
C PHE A 13 13.15 -12.08 -16.81
N LEU A 14 14.41 -11.67 -16.94
CA LEU A 14 15.15 -10.91 -15.92
C LEU A 14 14.64 -9.47 -15.78
N LEU A 15 14.23 -8.82 -16.87
CA LEU A 15 13.59 -7.49 -16.84
C LEU A 15 12.20 -7.53 -16.19
N LYS A 16 11.43 -8.62 -16.36
CA LYS A 16 10.16 -8.81 -15.65
C LYS A 16 10.31 -8.96 -14.14
N ASN A 17 11.46 -9.44 -13.66
CA ASN A 17 11.74 -9.62 -12.23
C ASN A 17 12.30 -8.36 -11.54
N GLN A 18 12.44 -7.24 -12.26
CA GLN A 18 13.07 -6.02 -11.73
C GLN A 18 12.11 -4.81 -11.66
N LEU A 19 10.81 -5.00 -11.93
CA LEU A 19 9.84 -3.92 -11.93
C LEU A 19 8.76 -4.23 -10.87
N THR A 20 8.61 -3.28 -9.95
CA THR A 20 7.45 -3.00 -9.09
C THR A 20 6.30 -4.02 -9.11
N GLU A 21 5.92 -4.53 -7.92
CA GLU A 21 4.74 -5.38 -7.70
C GLU A 21 3.48 -4.67 -8.23
N GLU A 22 3.13 -4.97 -9.47
CA GLU A 22 2.05 -4.35 -10.21
C GLU A 22 1.03 -5.42 -10.60
N LYS A 23 -0.18 -5.29 -10.05
CA LYS A 23 -1.31 -6.17 -10.31
C LYS A 23 -2.11 -5.66 -11.51
N TYR A 24 -2.76 -6.57 -12.23
CA TYR A 24 -3.78 -6.21 -13.21
C TYR A 24 -5.09 -6.93 -12.89
N CYS A 25 -6.16 -6.16 -12.69
CA CYS A 25 -7.53 -6.65 -12.53
C CYS A 25 -8.46 -5.81 -13.40
N ALA A 26 -9.32 -6.47 -14.19
CA ALA A 26 -10.09 -5.81 -15.24
C ALA A 26 -11.22 -4.89 -14.73
N ALA A 27 -11.72 -5.06 -13.51
CA ALA A 27 -12.85 -4.27 -13.01
C ALA A 27 -12.79 -3.99 -11.50
N LEU A 28 -12.35 -4.98 -10.73
CA LEU A 28 -12.26 -4.87 -9.28
C LEU A 28 -11.06 -5.65 -8.76
N VAL A 29 -10.61 -5.25 -7.57
CA VAL A 29 -9.72 -6.05 -6.73
C VAL A 29 -10.37 -6.23 -5.37
N SER A 30 -10.38 -7.48 -4.90
CA SER A 30 -10.86 -7.88 -3.60
C SER A 30 -9.72 -7.88 -2.61
N ILE A 31 -9.98 -7.37 -1.40
CA ILE A 31 -9.04 -7.28 -0.28
C ILE A 31 -9.70 -7.85 0.98
N ASP A 32 -8.92 -8.59 1.77
CA ASP A 32 -9.25 -9.02 3.14
C ASP A 32 -7.97 -8.92 3.99
N MET A 33 -7.81 -7.79 4.68
CA MET A 33 -6.52 -7.40 5.24
C MET A 33 -6.67 -6.75 6.61
N ASN A 34 -5.91 -7.24 7.58
CA ASN A 34 -5.69 -6.57 8.85
C ASN A 34 -4.37 -5.79 8.81
N VAL A 35 -4.43 -4.52 9.21
CA VAL A 35 -3.28 -3.62 9.30
C VAL A 35 -3.00 -3.36 10.77
N THR A 36 -1.82 -3.75 11.23
CA THR A 36 -1.33 -3.52 12.59
C THR A 36 -0.32 -2.38 12.58
N LEU A 37 -0.46 -1.44 13.50
CA LEU A 37 0.47 -0.32 13.66
C LEU A 37 1.44 -0.63 14.80
N GLU A 38 2.74 -0.58 14.52
CA GLU A 38 3.79 -0.75 15.52
C GLU A 38 4.35 0.59 15.97
N CYS A 39 4.22 0.84 17.27
CA CYS A 39 4.20 2.18 17.84
C CYS A 39 5.48 2.66 18.52
N GLY A 40 6.53 1.84 18.52
CA GLY A 40 7.81 2.21 19.16
C GLY A 40 7.68 2.62 20.64
N GLY A 41 6.68 2.13 21.37
CA GLY A 41 6.46 2.45 22.80
C GLY A 41 5.35 3.47 23.11
N ARG A 42 4.67 4.01 22.09
CA ARG A 42 3.49 4.89 22.25
C ARG A 42 2.18 4.09 22.34
N SER A 43 1.14 4.65 22.95
CA SER A 43 -0.18 4.01 23.04
C SER A 43 -0.95 4.04 21.72
N ASP A 44 -0.91 5.17 21.01
CA ASP A 44 -1.60 5.39 19.73
C ASP A 44 -0.67 6.06 18.72
N CYS A 45 -0.65 5.56 17.47
CA CYS A 45 0.36 5.95 16.48
C CYS A 45 -0.15 6.56 15.21
N ALA A 46 -1.42 6.37 14.89
CA ALA A 46 -2.06 7.03 13.77
C ALA A 46 -3.46 7.46 14.20
N ASN A 47 -3.92 8.59 13.68
CA ASN A 47 -5.34 8.97 13.78
C ASN A 47 -6.12 8.54 12.54
N LYS A 48 -5.40 8.21 11.45
CA LYS A 48 -5.98 7.88 10.15
C LYS A 48 -5.12 6.83 9.44
N VAL A 49 -5.78 5.84 8.84
CA VAL A 49 -5.17 4.89 7.91
C VAL A 49 -5.99 4.90 6.62
N GLU A 50 -5.30 5.09 5.50
CA GLU A 50 -5.88 5.21 4.16
C GLU A 50 -5.49 4.01 3.31
N LEU A 51 -6.46 3.41 2.64
CA LEU A 51 -6.25 2.44 1.58
C LEU A 51 -6.42 3.15 0.24
N GLY A 52 -5.43 3.01 -0.63
CA GLY A 52 -5.41 3.67 -1.92
C GLY A 52 -4.87 2.80 -3.04
N LEU A 53 -5.12 3.27 -4.25
CA LEU A 53 -4.75 2.69 -5.52
C LEU A 53 -3.82 3.65 -6.25
N ILE A 54 -2.74 3.14 -6.82
CA ILE A 54 -1.76 3.93 -7.57
C ILE A 54 -1.60 3.31 -8.96
N TYR A 55 -1.93 4.09 -10.00
CA TYR A 55 -1.64 3.72 -11.39
C TYR A 55 -0.28 4.22 -11.84
N ASN A 56 0.10 5.40 -11.37
CA ASN A 56 1.41 6.02 -11.57
C ASN A 56 1.59 7.11 -10.52
N ARG A 57 2.77 7.77 -10.51
CA ARG A 57 3.10 8.80 -9.50
C ARG A 57 2.12 9.99 -9.44
N ASN A 58 1.31 10.20 -10.48
CA ASN A 58 0.36 11.32 -10.59
C ASN A 58 -1.12 10.90 -10.53
N ASP A 59 -1.42 9.59 -10.51
CA ASP A 59 -2.79 9.06 -10.39
C ASP A 59 -2.85 8.10 -9.19
N GLN A 60 -3.04 8.71 -8.03
CA GLN A 60 -3.33 8.05 -6.76
C GLN A 60 -4.77 8.32 -6.37
N ARG A 61 -5.52 7.26 -6.06
CA ARG A 61 -6.94 7.32 -5.69
C ARG A 61 -7.13 6.73 -4.31
N GLU A 62 -7.77 7.47 -3.42
CA GLU A 62 -8.20 6.94 -2.13
C GLU A 62 -9.43 6.07 -2.33
N TRP A 63 -9.41 4.86 -1.78
CA TRP A 63 -10.58 3.97 -1.74
C TRP A 63 -11.30 4.05 -0.41
N GLN A 64 -10.55 4.05 0.70
CA GLN A 64 -11.15 4.07 2.01
C GLN A 64 -10.23 4.67 3.06
N THR A 65 -10.82 5.46 3.94
CA THR A 65 -10.19 5.98 5.16
C THR A 65 -10.81 5.28 6.38
N LYS A 66 -9.99 4.90 7.36
CA LYS A 66 -10.45 4.43 8.67
C LYS A 66 -9.61 5.00 9.82
N THR A 67 -10.23 5.19 10.97
CA THR A 67 -9.52 5.47 12.24
C THR A 67 -9.12 4.13 12.88
N PRO A 68 -7.86 3.96 13.29
CA PRO A 68 -7.43 2.75 13.99
C PRO A 68 -8.08 2.61 15.36
N THR A 69 -8.40 1.36 15.71
CA THR A 69 -8.86 0.99 17.05
C THR A 69 -7.86 0.00 17.62
N ASN A 70 -7.29 0.29 18.80
CA ASN A 70 -6.23 -0.51 19.41
C ASN A 70 -5.07 -0.81 18.43
N ASN A 71 -4.61 0.23 17.71
CA ASN A 71 -3.55 0.12 16.70
C ASN A 71 -3.83 -0.86 15.55
N ASN A 72 -5.10 -1.21 15.31
CA ASN A 72 -5.50 -2.09 14.22
C ASN A 72 -6.55 -1.43 13.31
N VAL A 73 -6.47 -1.73 12.01
CA VAL A 73 -7.49 -1.39 11.02
C VAL A 73 -7.72 -2.60 10.12
N TYR A 74 -8.98 -2.95 9.94
CA TYR A 74 -9.37 -4.03 9.04
C TYR A 74 -9.98 -3.47 7.76
N PHE A 75 -9.44 -3.84 6.60
CA PHE A 75 -9.99 -3.55 5.27
C PHE A 75 -10.52 -4.84 4.65
N LYS A 76 -11.80 -4.84 4.27
CA LYS A 76 -12.43 -5.95 3.58
C LYS A 76 -13.43 -5.42 2.57
N GLY A 77 -13.31 -5.87 1.33
CA GLY A 77 -14.26 -5.53 0.29
C GLY A 77 -13.67 -5.61 -1.10
N ASP A 78 -14.50 -5.26 -2.07
CA ASP A 78 -14.15 -5.16 -3.48
C ASP A 78 -14.03 -3.69 -3.86
N TYR A 79 -12.92 -3.35 -4.50
CA TYR A 79 -12.60 -1.98 -4.86
C TYR A 79 -12.44 -1.86 -6.36
N ALA A 80 -13.12 -0.87 -6.94
CA ALA A 80 -13.13 -0.69 -8.38
C ALA A 80 -11.75 -0.28 -8.92
N THR A 81 -11.35 -0.94 -9.99
CA THR A 81 -10.17 -0.61 -10.78
C THR A 81 -10.61 -0.04 -12.14
N SER A 82 -9.77 0.79 -12.76
CA SER A 82 -9.84 1.13 -14.17
C SER A 82 -9.47 -0.08 -15.03
N MET A 83 -10.18 -0.28 -16.14
CA MET A 83 -10.13 -1.51 -16.94
C MET A 83 -8.84 -1.71 -17.77
N PHE A 84 -7.88 -0.78 -17.73
CA PHE A 84 -6.83 -0.72 -18.76
C PHE A 84 -5.40 -0.46 -18.27
N SER A 85 -5.12 -0.55 -16.97
CA SER A 85 -3.77 -0.31 -16.44
C SER A 85 -3.41 -1.23 -15.28
N SER A 86 -2.14 -1.61 -15.22
CA SER A 86 -1.55 -2.20 -14.03
C SER A 86 -1.57 -1.17 -12.89
N PHE A 87 -1.63 -1.65 -11.66
CA PHE A 87 -1.71 -0.80 -10.49
C PHE A 87 -0.99 -1.42 -9.30
N SER A 88 -0.68 -0.58 -8.32
CA SER A 88 -0.31 -1.00 -6.98
C SER A 88 -1.32 -0.50 -5.97
N VAL A 89 -1.46 -1.23 -4.87
CA VAL A 89 -2.29 -0.83 -3.73
C VAL A 89 -1.38 -0.39 -2.61
N THR A 90 -1.73 0.71 -1.95
CA THR A 90 -0.97 1.25 -0.82
C THR A 90 -1.87 1.39 0.40
N VAL A 91 -1.30 1.10 1.57
CA VAL A 91 -1.86 1.48 2.86
C VAL A 91 -0.99 2.57 3.43
N THR A 92 -1.60 3.68 3.84
CA THR A 92 -0.90 4.85 4.36
C THR A 92 -1.41 5.16 5.75
N ALA A 93 -0.56 5.01 6.77
CA ALA A 93 -0.86 5.48 8.11
C ALA A 93 -0.42 6.95 8.25
N LYS A 94 -1.27 7.78 8.84
CA LYS A 94 -1.01 9.20 9.11
C LYS A 94 -1.02 9.46 10.62
N ARG A 95 0.05 10.07 11.10
CA ARG A 95 0.23 10.46 12.50
C ARG A 95 0.28 11.98 12.60
N PRO A 96 -0.48 12.63 13.49
CA PRO A 96 -0.31 14.05 13.72
C PRO A 96 1.09 14.33 14.28
N CYS A 97 1.71 15.43 13.84
CA CYS A 97 2.99 15.88 14.40
C CYS A 97 2.80 16.32 15.86
N GLU A 98 3.77 16.05 16.73
CA GLU A 98 3.75 16.56 18.11
C GLU A 98 3.98 18.08 18.07
N GLN A 99 2.92 18.85 18.32
CA GLN A 99 2.88 20.33 18.30
C GLN A 99 3.43 20.97 17.02
N SER A 100 2.56 21.21 16.02
CA SER A 100 2.84 22.26 15.05
C SER A 100 2.62 23.62 15.74
N SER A 101 3.71 24.30 16.09
CA SER A 101 3.69 25.71 16.56
C SER A 101 3.18 26.68 15.49
N PHE A 102 2.92 26.18 14.28
CA PHE A 102 2.35 26.92 13.16
C PHE A 102 0.83 26.72 13.11
N ALA A 103 0.10 27.74 13.54
CA ALA A 103 -1.33 27.85 13.33
C ALA A 103 -1.66 27.71 11.83
N GLY A 104 -2.37 26.64 11.46
CA GLY A 104 -3.01 26.50 10.15
C GLY A 104 -2.51 25.39 9.23
N SER A 105 -1.53 24.57 9.64
CA SER A 105 -1.13 23.38 8.85
C SER A 105 -1.42 22.08 9.61
N ASP A 106 -2.30 21.23 9.05
CA ASP A 106 -2.49 19.84 9.49
C ASP A 106 -1.22 19.03 9.17
N CYS A 107 -0.21 19.15 10.04
CA CYS A 107 1.03 18.40 9.91
C CYS A 107 0.76 16.93 10.23
N ASN A 108 1.01 16.06 9.25
CA ASN A 108 0.97 14.62 9.43
C ASN A 108 2.28 13.98 8.95
N LEU A 109 2.85 13.11 9.78
CA LEU A 109 3.86 12.16 9.36
C LEU A 109 3.16 11.01 8.62
N ILE A 110 3.69 10.66 7.44
CA ILE A 110 3.07 9.73 6.51
C ILE A 110 3.93 8.47 6.42
N TYR A 111 3.32 7.31 6.65
CA TYR A 111 3.96 6.01 6.62
C TYR A 111 3.26 5.12 5.58
N PRO A 112 3.66 5.21 4.29
CA PRO A 112 3.08 4.40 3.23
C PRO A 112 3.74 3.02 3.17
N VAL A 113 2.94 2.00 2.93
CA VAL A 113 3.39 0.62 2.68
C VAL A 113 2.65 0.10 1.45
N ASN A 114 3.39 -0.47 0.50
CA ASN A 114 2.81 -1.16 -0.65
C ASN A 114 2.22 -2.49 -0.18
N VAL A 115 0.99 -2.76 -0.58
CA VAL A 115 0.33 -4.05 -0.36
C VAL A 115 0.88 -5.03 -1.38
N ASN A 116 1.36 -6.18 -0.89
CA ASN A 116 1.90 -7.20 -1.77
C ASN A 116 0.80 -7.79 -2.66
N ASP A 117 1.12 -8.07 -3.92
CA ASP A 117 0.17 -8.63 -4.89
C ASP A 117 -0.47 -9.95 -4.45
N THR A 118 0.21 -10.72 -3.61
CA THR A 118 -0.32 -11.96 -3.02
C THR A 118 -1.50 -11.72 -2.08
N CYS A 119 -1.66 -10.49 -1.57
CA CYS A 119 -2.80 -10.06 -0.75
C CYS A 119 -3.99 -9.54 -1.55
N LEU A 120 -3.85 -9.48 -2.88
CA LEU A 120 -4.83 -8.92 -3.79
C LEU A 120 -5.43 -10.04 -4.66
N ALA A 121 -6.75 -10.07 -4.79
CA ALA A 121 -7.44 -11.00 -5.69
C ALA A 121 -8.27 -10.24 -6.73
N CYS A 122 -8.22 -10.65 -8.00
CA CYS A 122 -9.14 -10.14 -9.03
C CYS A 122 -10.48 -10.90 -9.06
N THR A 123 -10.78 -11.64 -8.00
CA THR A 123 -11.96 -12.50 -7.83
C THR A 123 -12.50 -12.32 -6.41
N LEU A 124 -13.78 -12.66 -6.20
CA LEU A 124 -14.57 -12.39 -4.97
C LEU A 124 -14.08 -13.09 -3.68
N ASN A 125 -12.86 -13.64 -3.65
CA ASN A 125 -12.30 -14.33 -2.48
C ASN A 125 -10.85 -13.91 -2.28
N ALA A 126 -10.66 -12.73 -1.68
CA ALA A 126 -9.33 -12.27 -1.30
C ALA A 126 -8.69 -13.19 -0.24
N PRO A 127 -7.40 -13.50 -0.36
CA PRO A 127 -6.66 -14.16 0.70
C PRO A 127 -6.59 -13.24 1.92
N LYS A 128 -6.66 -13.83 3.12
CA LYS A 128 -6.45 -13.09 4.36
C LYS A 128 -5.00 -12.65 4.46
N CYS A 129 -4.78 -11.36 4.68
CA CYS A 129 -3.45 -10.79 4.84
C CYS A 129 -3.30 -9.98 6.11
N ASN A 130 -2.06 -9.95 6.62
CA ASN A 130 -1.66 -9.09 7.71
C ASN A 130 -0.52 -8.19 7.23
N ILE A 131 -0.67 -6.89 7.42
CA ILE A 131 0.38 -5.90 7.17
C ILE A 131 0.72 -5.22 8.47
N THR A 132 2.01 -5.11 8.76
CA THR A 132 2.50 -4.31 9.88
C THR A 132 3.16 -3.04 9.35
N ILE A 133 2.71 -1.89 9.84
CA ILE A 133 3.36 -0.60 9.56
C ILE A 133 4.15 -0.21 10.80
N ASN A 134 5.48 -0.22 10.68
CA ASN A 134 6.36 0.26 11.73
C ASN A 134 6.43 1.79 11.67
N MET A 135 5.96 2.45 12.74
CA MET A 135 5.83 3.91 12.81
C MET A 135 6.88 4.56 13.71
N ARG A 136 8.04 3.92 13.91
CA ARG A 136 9.17 4.53 14.62
C ARG A 136 9.61 5.82 13.93
N SER A 137 9.91 6.85 14.71
CA SER A 137 10.53 8.06 14.17
C SER A 137 11.94 7.73 13.73
N ARG A 138 12.42 8.31 12.61
CA ARG A 138 13.86 8.29 12.30
C ARG A 138 14.69 9.09 13.32
N ASP A 139 14.05 9.88 14.16
CA ASP A 139 14.69 10.68 15.21
C ASP A 139 14.94 9.90 16.52
N ASP A 140 14.58 8.60 16.57
CA ASP A 140 14.81 7.71 17.72
C ASP A 140 16.08 6.84 17.56
N GLU A 141 16.92 7.10 16.54
CA GLU A 141 18.28 6.54 16.33
C GLU A 141 19.36 7.64 16.47
#